data_AF-A0A1I7GIJ9-F1
#
_entry.id   AF-A0A1I7GIJ9-F1
#
_cell.length_a   1.000
_cell.length_b   1.000
_cell.length_c   1.000
_cell.angle_alpha   90.00
_cell.angle_beta   90.00
_cell.angle_gamma   90.00
#
_symmetry.space_group_name_H-M   'P 1'
#
loop_
_entity.id
_entity.type
_entity.pdbx_description
1 polymer ?
#
loop_
_entity_poly.entity_id
_entity_poly.type
_entity_poly.pdbx_seq_one_letter_code
_entity_poly.pdbx_strand_id
1 'polypeptide(L)' 'MAEVHVLGAICLVELTKPLGMGRTMPSFVESGVWVLPFGKLVYVTSAYVMSEADLAILTKSIMKVLVTSVPEVRTW' A
#
# COMPACT_ATOMS: atom_id res chain seq x y z
N MET A 1 -7.57 -1.03 9.29
CA MET A 1 -7.45 0.07 8.30
C MET A 1 -8.47 1.13 8.66
N ALA A 2 -8.10 2.41 8.63
CA ALA A 2 -9.02 3.50 8.96
C ALA A 2 -9.82 3.91 7.72
N GLU A 3 -9.12 4.32 6.66
CA GLU A 3 -9.75 4.84 5.44
C GLU A 3 -8.82 4.73 4.23
N VAL A 4 -9.37 4.81 3.02
CA VAL A 4 -8.63 4.90 1.76
C VAL A 4 -9.09 6.15 1.02
N HIS A 5 -8.16 7.02 0.69
CA HIS A 5 -8.42 8.25 -0.04
C HIS A 5 -7.78 8.17 -1.43
N VAL A 6 -8.53 8.49 -2.47
CA VAL A 6 -8.06 8.47 -3.85
C VAL A 6 -8.43 9.77 -4.55
N LEU A 7 -7.45 10.41 -5.20
CA LEU A 7 -7.64 11.58 -6.05
C LEU A 7 -6.75 11.45 -7.28
N GLY A 8 -7.34 11.09 -8.43
CA GLY A 8 -6.59 10.82 -9.65
C GLY A 8 -5.58 9.68 -9.43
N ALA A 9 -4.30 9.93 -9.72
CA ALA A 9 -3.21 8.96 -9.52
C ALA A 9 -2.59 9.00 -8.11
N ILE A 10 -3.21 9.71 -7.17
CA ILE A 10 -2.77 9.76 -5.77
C ILE A 10 -3.68 8.85 -4.96
N CYS A 11 -3.08 7.92 -4.22
CA CYS A 11 -3.77 7.03 -3.30
C CYS A 11 -3.09 7.05 -1.92
N LEU A 12 -3.92 7.14 -0.88
CA LEU A 12 -3.50 7.14 0.51
C LEU A 12 -4.27 6.05 1.25
N VAL A 13 -3.56 5.13 1.89
CA VAL A 13 -4.16 4.15 2.80
C VAL A 13 -3.80 4.55 4.22
N GLU A 14 -4.80 4.94 5.00
CA GLU A 14 -4.63 5.26 6.41
C GLU A 14 -4.85 4.02 7.28
N LEU A 15 -3.91 3.77 8.19
CA LEU A 15 -3.91 2.65 9.11
C LEU A 15 -4.19 3.13 10.53
N THR A 16 -4.82 2.27 11.32
CA THR A 16 -5.11 2.53 12.75
C THR A 16 -3.82 2.62 13.58
N LYS A 17 -2.78 1.88 13.15
CA LYS A 17 -1.48 1.77 13.81
C LYS A 17 -0.34 2.03 12.82
N PRO A 18 0.79 2.58 13.27
CA PRO A 18 1.92 2.86 12.39
C PRO A 18 2.59 1.56 11.91
N LEU A 19 3.06 1.57 10.66
CA LEU A 19 3.86 0.48 10.08
C LEU A 19 5.30 0.56 10.55
N GLY A 20 5.88 -0.58 10.91
CA GLY A 20 7.31 -0.69 11.15
C GLY A 20 8.07 -0.62 9.83
N MET A 21 8.76 0.49 9.57
CA MET A 21 9.48 0.71 8.30
C MET A 21 10.49 -0.40 7.99
N GLY A 22 11.21 -0.90 9.00
CA GLY A 22 12.25 -1.92 8.82
C GLY A 22 11.75 -3.28 8.34
N ARG A 23 10.47 -3.63 8.57
CA ARG A 23 9.89 -4.90 8.11
C ARG A 23 8.98 -4.73 6.90
N THR A 24 8.24 -3.63 6.84
CA THR A 24 7.19 -3.46 5.82
C THR A 24 7.77 -3.07 4.46
N MET A 25 8.84 -2.26 4.41
CA MET A 25 9.51 -1.92 3.14
C MET A 25 10.01 -3.16 2.40
N PRO A 26 10.78 -4.07 3.04
CA PRO A 26 11.19 -5.32 2.41
C PRO A 26 10.01 -6.14 1.86
N SER A 27 8.90 -6.23 2.60
CA SER A 27 7.72 -6.99 2.16
C SER A 27 7.06 -6.41 0.90
N PHE A 28 7.10 -5.08 0.69
CA PHE A 28 6.64 -4.48 -0.56
C PHE A 28 7.55 -4.88 -1.72
N VAL A 29 8.87 -4.79 -1.53
CA VAL A 29 9.86 -5.16 -2.56
C VAL A 29 9.73 -6.63 -2.93
N GLU A 30 9.59 -7.52 -1.94
CA GLU A 30 9.33 -8.95 -2.15
C GLU A 30 8.00 -9.22 -2.85
N SER A 31 7.01 -8.33 -2.69
CA SER A 31 5.74 -8.37 -3.40
C SER A 31 5.79 -7.69 -4.78
N GLY A 32 6.99 -7.32 -5.25
CA GLY A 32 7.22 -6.77 -6.59
C GLY A 32 6.89 -5.28 -6.73
N VAL A 33 6.71 -4.55 -5.63
CA VAL A 33 6.34 -3.12 -5.66
C VAL A 33 7.24 -2.29 -4.75
N TRP A 34 7.59 -1.09 -5.21
CA TRP A 34 8.35 -0.15 -4.39
C TRP A 34 7.41 0.87 -3.76
N VAL A 35 7.03 0.67 -2.51
CA VAL A 35 6.10 1.53 -1.77
C VAL A 35 6.71 1.90 -0.43
N LEU A 36 6.82 3.20 -0.17
CA LEU A 36 7.38 3.72 1.08
C LEU A 36 6.25 4.06 2.06
N PRO A 37 6.05 3.28 3.14
CA PRO A 37 5.13 3.63 4.20
C PRO A 37 5.72 4.72 5.10
N PHE A 38 4.86 5.59 5.62
CA PHE A 38 5.22 6.66 6.53
C PHE A 38 4.27 6.70 7.73
N GLY A 39 4.77 6.31 8.91
CA GLY A 39 3.95 6.24 10.11
C GLY A 39 2.72 5.36 9.88
N LYS A 40 1.53 5.96 9.94
CA LYS A 40 0.23 5.30 9.72
C LYS A 40 -0.22 5.28 8.25
N LEU A 41 0.57 5.83 7.34
CA LEU A 41 0.16 6.07 5.96
C LEU A 41 0.94 5.17 5.01
N VAL A 42 0.23 4.63 4.03
CA VAL A 42 0.84 4.14 2.79
C VAL A 42 0.46 5.12 1.69
N TYR A 43 1.46 5.84 1.20
CA TYR A 43 1.30 6.87 0.19
C TYR A 43 1.78 6.36 -1.17
N VAL A 44 0.94 6.52 -2.20
CA VAL A 44 1.23 6.02 -3.53
C VAL A 44 0.86 7.08 -4.57
N THR A 45 1.81 7.37 -5.46
CA THR A 45 1.59 8.16 -6.67
C THR A 45 1.93 7.29 -7.87
N SER A 46 0.92 6.75 -8.53
CA SER A 46 1.13 5.91 -9.71
C SER A 46 1.54 6.75 -10.91
N ALA A 47 2.41 6.23 -11.77
CA ALA A 47 2.77 6.89 -13.02
C ALA A 47 1.56 6.91 -13.98
N TYR A 48 1.31 8.02 -14.67
CA TYR A 48 0.20 8.09 -15.64
C TYR A 48 0.35 7.17 -16.85
N VAL A 49 1.57 6.71 -17.12
CA VAL A 49 1.88 5.76 -18.21
C VAL A 49 1.77 4.29 -17.77
N MET A 50 1.37 4.02 -16.52
CA MET A 50 1.27 2.68 -15.96
C MET A 50 0.15 1.89 -16.65
N SER A 51 0.41 0.63 -16.98
CA SER A 51 -0.61 -0.26 -17.54
C SER A 51 -1.63 -0.68 -16.48
N GLU A 52 -2.83 -1.10 -16.91
CA GLU A 52 -3.83 -1.66 -15.99
C GLU A 52 -3.31 -2.90 -15.25
N ALA A 53 -2.47 -3.70 -15.90
CA ALA A 53 -1.85 -4.88 -15.31
C ALA A 53 -0.89 -4.51 -14.17
N ASP A 54 -0.04 -3.50 -14.39
CA ASP A 54 0.88 -2.99 -13.36
C ASP A 54 0.13 -2.33 -12.21
N LEU A 55 -0.95 -1.59 -12.50
CA LEU A 55 -1.81 -1.01 -11.48
C LEU A 55 -2.49 -2.09 -10.64
N ALA A 56 -2.93 -3.18 -11.27
CA ALA A 56 -3.49 -4.33 -10.57
C ALA A 56 -2.45 -5.03 -9.68
N ILE A 57 -1.19 -5.13 -10.13
CA ILE A 57 -0.09 -5.65 -9.29
C ILE A 57 0.14 -4.72 -8.11
N LEU A 58 0.23 -3.40 -8.34
CA LEU A 58 0.45 -2.39 -7.31
C LEU A 58 -0.58 -2.49 -6.19
N THR A 59 -1.86 -2.43 -6.55
CA THR A 59 -2.97 -2.45 -5.60
C THR A 59 -3.08 -3.79 -4.86
N LYS A 60 -2.90 -4.94 -5.55
CA LYS A 60 -2.92 -6.26 -4.91
C LYS A 60 -1.75 -6.45 -3.95
N SER A 61 -0.55 -6.06 -4.33
CA SER A 61 0.64 -6.16 -3.47
C SER A 61 0.50 -5.25 -2.24
N ILE A 62 -0.09 -4.07 -2.38
CA ILE A 62 -0.39 -3.21 -1.24
C ILE A 62 -1.32 -3.92 -0.25
N MET A 63 -2.44 -4.44 -0.72
CA MET A 63 -3.38 -5.15 0.15
C MET A 63 -2.77 -6.38 0.80
N LYS A 64 -1.99 -7.17 0.05
CA LYS A 64 -1.30 -8.35 0.57
C LYS A 64 -0.36 -8.02 1.72
N VAL A 65 0.49 -7.00 1.55
CA VAL A 65 1.45 -6.58 2.57
C VAL A 65 0.71 -6.02 3.79
N LEU A 66 -0.33 -5.22 3.58
CA LEU A 66 -1.11 -4.62 4.66
C LEU A 66 -1.85 -5.65 5.51
N VAL A 67 -2.51 -6.64 4.90
CA VAL A 67 -3.19 -7.73 5.62
C VAL A 67 -2.20 -8.55 6.44
N THR A 68 -1.00 -8.81 5.90
CA THR A 68 0.04 -9.57 6.61
C THR A 68 0.67 -8.77 7.75
N SER A 69 0.86 -7.46 7.56
CA SER A 69 1.58 -6.60 8.51
C SER A 69 0.66 -6.03 9.60
N VAL A 70 -0.63 -5.88 9.30
CA VAL A 70 -1.63 -5.28 10.19
C VAL A 70 -2.87 -6.19 10.20
N PRO A 71 -3.03 -7.07 11.22
CA PRO A 71 -4.14 -8.03 11.30
C PRO A 71 -5.54 -7.41 11.29
N GLU A 72 -5.64 -6.12 11.60
CA GLU A 72 -6.87 -5.32 11.66
C GLU A 72 -7.26 -4.72 10.29
N VAL A 73 -6.46 -4.94 9.24
CA VAL A 73 -6.82 -4.56 7.87
C VAL A 73 -7.86 -5.54 7.37
N ARG A 74 -9.10 -5.08 7.26
CA ARG A 74 -10.20 -5.84 6.68
C ARG A 74 -10.13 -5.70 5.16
N THR A 75 -10.17 -6.83 4.47
CA THR A 75 -10.57 -6.87 3.06
C THR A 75 -12.08 -6.67 3.00
N TRP A 76 -12.51 -5.72 2.18
CA TRP A 76 -13.91 -5.47 1.83
C TRP A 76 -14.57 -6.71 1.23
#